data_AF-A0A0C1UY49-F1
#
_entry.id   AF-A0A0C1UY49-F1
#
_cell.length_a   1.000
_cell.length_b   1.000
_cell.length_c   1.000
_cell.angle_alpha   90.00
_cell.angle_beta   90.00
_cell.angle_gamma   90.00
#
_symmetry.space_group_name_H-M   'P 1'
#
loop_
_entity.id
_entity.type
_entity.pdbx_description
1 polymer ?
#
loop_
_entity_poly.entity_id
_entity_poly.type
_entity_poly.pdbx_seq_one_letter_code
_entity_poly.pdbx_strand_id
1 'polypeptide(L)' 'MLAIEYAEGFSISPNELTDEFFKNLNSHFTSREIVELSGYIAFCLGIGRVYKVLDIANECPVVH' A
#
# COMPACT_ATOMS: atom_id res chain seq x y z
N MET A 1 -6.48 7.82 8.18
CA MET A 1 -7.46 6.76 7.80
C MET A 1 -6.68 5.46 7.82
N LEU A 2 -7.06 4.49 8.65
CA LEU A 2 -6.18 3.38 9.06
C LEU A 2 -5.56 2.58 7.89
N ALA A 3 -6.29 2.39 6.78
CA ALA A 3 -5.78 1.74 5.58
C ALA A 3 -4.68 2.54 4.86
N ILE A 4 -4.74 3.87 4.87
CA ILE A 4 -3.72 4.75 4.28
C ILE A 4 -2.46 4.73 5.15
N GLU A 5 -2.61 4.79 6.48
CA GLU A 5 -1.50 4.69 7.43
C GLU A 5 -0.79 3.33 7.31
N TYR A 6 -1.55 2.25 7.14
CA TYR A 6 -0.99 0.94 6.84
C TYR A 6 -0.22 0.92 5.51
N ALA A 7 -0.77 1.54 4.46
CA ALA A 7 -0.11 1.61 3.16
C ALA A 7 1.20 2.42 3.21
N GLU A 8 1.22 3.53 3.94
CA GLU A 8 2.41 4.36 4.15
C GLU A 8 3.49 3.60 4.93
N GLY A 9 3.13 3.01 6.07
CA GLY A 9 4.02 2.19 6.89
C GLY A 9 4.57 0.98 6.12
N PHE A 10 3.73 0.27 5.37
CA PHE A 10 4.16 -0.85 4.52
C PHE A 10 5.17 -0.43 3.45
N SER A 11 5.02 0.79 2.91
CA SER A 11 5.81 1.28 1.77
C SER A 11 7.14 1.92 2.18
N ILE A 12 7.16 2.65 3.29
CA ILE A 12 8.25 3.56 3.65
C ILE A 12 8.93 3.12 4.96
N SER A 13 8.14 2.70 5.95
CA SER A 13 8.64 2.41 7.31
C SER A 13 8.07 1.10 7.87
N PRO A 14 8.42 -0.08 7.32
CA PRO A 14 7.83 -1.35 7.76
C PRO A 14 8.08 -1.66 9.25
N ASN A 15 9.17 -1.14 9.82
CA ASN A 15 9.52 -1.31 11.22
C ASN A 15 8.57 -0.57 12.17
N GLU A 16 7.80 0.40 11.67
CA GLU A 16 6.81 1.15 12.45
C GLU A 16 5.45 0.42 12.54
N LEU A 17 5.27 -0.66 11.79
CA LEU A 17 4.08 -1.52 11.87
C LEU A 17 4.18 -2.45 13.09
N THR A 18 3.93 -1.88 14.27
CA THR A 18 4.00 -2.59 15.56
C THR A 18 2.83 -3.56 15.76
N ASP A 19 2.96 -4.45 16.76
CA ASP A 19 1.86 -5.33 17.17
C ASP A 19 0.60 -4.55 17.60
N GLU A 20 0.77 -3.37 18.21
CA GLU A 20 -0.34 -2.49 18.59
C GLU A 20 -1.08 -1.97 17.36
N PHE A 21 -0.32 -1.57 16.32
CA PHE A 21 -0.89 -1.19 15.04
C PHE A 21 -1.69 -2.33 14.43
N PHE A 22 -1.13 -3.55 14.39
CA PHE A 22 -1.85 -4.71 13.86
C PHE A 22 -3.08 -5.10 14.69
N LYS A 23 -3.07 -4.91 16.02
CA LYS A 23 -4.28 -5.09 16.84
C LYS A 23 -5.37 -4.12 16.44
N ASN A 24 -5.03 -2.84 16.22
CA ASN A 24 -5.97 -1.86 15.72
C ASN A 24 -6.44 -2.19 14.29
N LEU A 25 -5.54 -2.64 13.42
CA LEU A 25 -5.88 -3.04 12.06
C LEU A 25 -6.89 -4.20 12.05
N ASN A 26 -6.68 -5.22 12.90
CA ASN A 26 -7.58 -6.38 13.03
C ASN A 26 -8.92 -6.05 13.71
N SER A 27 -9.08 -4.89 14.36
CA SER A 27 -10.38 -4.47 14.91
C SER A 27 -11.30 -3.87 13.82
N HIS A 28 -10.72 -3.42 12.71
CA HIS A 28 -11.41 -2.78 11.59
C HIS A 28 -11.47 -3.63 10.32
N PHE A 29 -10.50 -4.54 10.13
CA PHE A 29 -10.38 -5.39 8.95
C PHE A 29 -10.23 -6.85 9.35
N THR A 30 -10.90 -7.73 8.63
CA THR A 30 -10.67 -9.16 8.72
C THR A 30 -9.28 -9.52 8.19
N SER A 31 -8.74 -10.66 8.61
CA SER A 31 -7.44 -11.13 8.11
C SER A 31 -7.42 -11.29 6.58
N ARG A 32 -8.57 -11.63 5.95
CA ARG A 32 -8.69 -11.68 4.49
C ARG A 32 -8.50 -10.29 3.87
N GLU A 33 -9.23 -9.29 4.38
CA GLU A 33 -9.14 -7.92 3.88
C GLU A 33 -7.75 -7.34 4.08
N ILE A 34 -7.06 -7.68 5.19
CA ILE A 34 -5.67 -7.26 5.40
C ILE A 34 -4.76 -7.86 4.32
N VAL A 35 -4.89 -9.15 4.00
CA VAL A 35 -4.11 -9.79 2.92
C VAL A 35 -4.39 -9.15 1.57
N GLU A 36 -5.65 -8.89 1.25
CA GLU A 36 -6.05 -8.22 0.01
C GLU A 36 -5.48 -6.79 -0.07
N LEU A 37 -5.55 -6.04 1.03
CA LEU A 37 -4.97 -4.71 1.16
C LEU A 37 -3.45 -4.73 0.98
N SER A 38 -2.75 -5.65 1.65
CA SER A 38 -1.29 -5.84 1.47
C SER A 38 -0.93 -6.15 0.03
N GLY A 39 -1.70 -7.03 -0.62
CA GLY A 39 -1.50 -7.41 -2.02
C GLY A 39 -1.66 -6.22 -2.97
N TYR A 40 -2.69 -5.39 -2.75
CA TYR A 40 -2.92 -4.19 -3.54
C TYR A 40 -1.80 -3.15 -3.34
N ILE A 41 -1.36 -2.91 -2.10
CA ILE A 41 -0.24 -2.02 -1.80
C ILE A 41 1.04 -2.52 -2.50
N ALA A 42 1.35 -3.81 -2.38
CA ALA A 42 2.52 -4.41 -3.01
C ALA A 42 2.48 -4.31 -4.54
N PHE A 43 1.30 -4.49 -5.15
CA PHE A 43 1.10 -4.29 -6.59
C PHE A 43 1.40 -2.84 -6.99
N CYS A 44 0.85 -1.86 -6.29
CA CYS A 44 1.08 -0.43 -6.56
C CYS A 44 2.57 -0.07 -6.44
N LEU A 45 3.27 -0.59 -5.43
CA LEU A 45 4.71 -0.40 -5.28
C LEU A 45 5.51 -1.05 -6.42
N GLY A 46 5.16 -2.28 -6.77
CA GLY A 46 5.80 -3.03 -7.85
C GLY A 46 5.65 -2.31 -9.19
N ILE A 47 4.42 -1.92 -9.56
CA ILE A 47 4.16 -1.27 -10.84
C ILE A 47 4.81 0.13 -10.89
N GLY A 48 4.79 0.89 -9.80
CA GLY A 48 5.49 2.18 -9.73
C GLY A 48 6.99 2.06 -9.97
N ARG A 49 7.62 0.99 -9.46
CA ARG A 49 9.04 0.68 -9.74
C ARG A 49 9.27 0.30 -11.20
N VAL A 50 8.38 -0.50 -11.80
CA VAL A 50 8.45 -0.86 -13.23
C VAL A 50 8.40 0.41 -14.09
N TYR A 51 7.42 1.28 -13.86
CA TYR A 51 7.29 2.54 -14.59
C TYR A 51 8.53 3.41 -14.45
N LYS A 52 9.07 3.52 -13.23
CA LYS A 52 10.28 4.32 -12.98
C LYS A 52 11.52 3.76 -13.67
N VAL A 53 11.72 2.44 -13.64
CA VAL A 53 12.91 1.78 -14.22
C VAL A 53 12.90 1.84 -15.75
N LEU A 54 11.73 1.67 -16.35
CA LEU A 54 11.57 1.67 -17.80
C LEU A 54 11.37 3.07 -18.40
N ASP A 55 11.44 4.12 -17.57
CA ASP A 55 11.14 5.50 -17.93
C ASP A 55 9.80 5.63 -18.68
N ILE A 56 8.80 4.86 -18.24
CA ILE A 56 7.46 4.91 -18.82
C ILE A 56 6.82 6.20 -18.32
N ALA A 57 6.79 7.20 -19.20
CA ALA A 57 6.12 8.46 -18.93
C ALA A 57 4.62 8.17 -18.67
N ASN A 58 4.12 8.56 -17.51
CA ASN A 58 2.69 8.53 -17.20
C ASN A 58 1.99 9.70 -17.94
N GLU A 59 2.14 9.75 -19.27
CA GLU A 59 1.59 10.78 -20.15
C GLU A 59 0.19 10.43 -20.65
N CYS A 60 -0.59 9.72 -19.86
CA CYS A 60 -2.02 9.61 -20.10
C CYS A 60 -2.74 10.55 -19.14
N PRO A 61 -2.82 11.86 -19.43
CA PRO A 61 -3.62 12.76 -18.61
C PRO A 61 -5.05 12.24 -18.61
N VAL A 62 -5.59 12.02 -17.41
CA VAL A 62 -7.03 11.85 -17.26
C VAL A 62 -7.66 13.22 -17.52
N VAL A 63 -7.99 13.48 -18.78
CA VAL A 63 -8.76 14.65 -19.19
C VAL A 63 -10.19 14.43 -18.72
N HIS A 64 -10.58 15.17 -17.68
CA HIS A 64 -11.96 15.31 -17.23
C HIS A 64 -12.78 16.09 -18.26
#